data_AF-A0A9D1TKP9-F1
#
_entry.id   AF-A0A9D1TKP9-F1
#
_cell.length_a   1.000
_cell.length_b   1.000
_cell.length_c   1.000
_cell.angle_alpha   90.00
_cell.angle_beta   90.00
_cell.angle_gamma   90.00
#
_symmetry.space_group_name_H-M   'P 1'
#
loop_
_entity.id
_entity.type
_entity.pdbx_description
1 polymer ?
#
loop_
_entity_poly.entity_id
_entity_poly.type
_entity_poly.pdbx_seq_one_letter_code
_entity_poly.pdbx_strand_id
1 'polypeptide(L)' 'MNKLLLHVEGLVFFIVSTYVYFYLGFSGLLFAILILAPDISAIGYVWNNKIGAILYNLFHTYTTPIV' A
#
# COMPACT_ATOMS: atom_id res chain seq x y z
N MET A 1 -13.42 1.33 -15.66
CA MET A 1 -12.10 0.65 -15.76
C MET A 1 -12.31 -0.85 -15.69
N ASN A 2 -11.55 -1.60 -16.50
CA ASN A 2 -11.66 -3.06 -16.52
C ASN A 2 -11.09 -3.63 -15.21
N LYS A 3 -11.89 -4.35 -14.42
CA LYS A 3 -11.47 -4.86 -13.09
C LYS A 3 -10.23 -5.75 -13.18
N LEU A 4 -10.13 -6.54 -14.25
CA LEU A 4 -8.99 -7.42 -14.49
C LEU A 4 -7.70 -6.61 -14.70
N LEU A 5 -7.77 -5.50 -15.45
CA LEU A 5 -6.63 -4.63 -15.67
C LEU A 5 -6.09 -4.07 -14.35
N LEU A 6 -6.97 -3.57 -13.48
CA LEU A 6 -6.59 -3.06 -12.15
C LEU A 6 -5.90 -4.11 -11.27
N HIS A 7 -6.40 -5.35 -11.27
CA HIS A 7 -5.78 -6.43 -10.49
C HIS A 7 -4.40 -6.82 -11.04
N VAL A 8 -4.26 -6.84 -12.37
CA VAL A 8 -2.97 -7.12 -13.02
C VAL A 8 -1.98 -5.99 -12.73
N GLU A 9 -2.39 -4.73 -12.83
CA GLU A 9 -1.56 -3.58 -12.47
C GLU A 9 -1.08 -3.68 -11.02
N GLY A 10 -2.00 -3.90 -10.07
CA GLY A 10 -1.65 -4.08 -8.65
C GLY A 10 -0.70 -5.25 -8.40
N LEU A 11 -0.91 -6.39 -9.07
CA LEU A 11 -0.05 -7.57 -8.95
C LEU A 11 1.35 -7.32 -9.52
N VAL A 12 1.45 -6.64 -10.66
CA VAL A 12 2.75 -6.29 -11.26
C VAL A 12 3.51 -5.34 -10.35
N PHE A 13 2.86 -4.29 -9.83
CA PHE A 13 3.47 -3.37 -8.88
C PHE A 13 3.94 -4.10 -7.62
N PHE A 14 3.11 -4.98 -7.05
CA PHE A 14 3.47 -5.76 -5.87
C PHE A 14 4.72 -6.62 -6.10
N ILE A 15 4.80 -7.36 -7.22
CA ILE A 15 5.94 -8.21 -7.54
C ILE A 15 7.21 -7.38 -7.76
N VAL A 16 7.13 -6.33 -8.57
CA VAL A 16 8.30 -5.50 -8.91
C VAL A 16 8.85 -4.79 -7.68
N SER A 17 7.99 -4.15 -6.88
CA SER A 17 8.40 -3.46 -5.66
C SER A 17 8.99 -4.43 -4.63
N THR A 18 8.41 -5.62 -4.47
CA THR A 18 8.94 -6.67 -3.58
C THR A 18 10.31 -7.14 -4.04
N TYR A 19 10.47 -7.40 -5.35
CA TYR A 19 11.76 -7.81 -5.91
C TYR A 19 12.84 -6.75 -5.67
N VAL A 20 12.56 -5.48 -5.99
CA VAL A 20 13.50 -4.37 -5.78
C VAL A 20 13.89 -4.23 -4.32
N TYR A 21 12.92 -4.35 -3.40
CA TYR A 21 13.17 -4.27 -1.96
C TYR A 21 14.19 -5.32 -1.49
N PHE A 22 13.99 -6.59 -1.85
CA PHE A 22 14.91 -7.66 -1.47
C PHE A 22 16.23 -7.61 -2.24
N TYR A 23 16.21 -7.16 -3.50
CA TYR A 23 17.42 -6.92 -4.28
C TYR A 23 18.33 -5.88 -3.62
N LEU A 24 17.76 -4.86 -2.98
CA LEU A 24 18.49 -3.86 -2.21
C LEU A 24 18.99 -4.37 -0.84
N GLY A 25 18.71 -5.63 -0.47
CA GLY A 25 19.21 -6.25 0.75
C GLY A 25 18.52 -5.81 2.04
N PHE A 26 17.32 -5.22 1.94
CA PHE A 26 16.56 -4.82 3.13
C PHE A 26 16.01 -6.03 3.91
N SER A 27 15.67 -5.79 5.18
CA SER A 27 15.19 -6.83 6.12
C SER A 27 13.79 -7.33 5.79
N GLY A 28 13.59 -8.65 5.76
CA GLY A 28 12.26 -9.25 5.60
C GLY A 28 11.27 -8.91 6.73
N LEU A 29 11.76 -8.68 7.95
CA LEU A 29 10.90 -8.23 9.06
C LEU A 29 10.39 -6.80 8.82
N LEU A 30 11.26 -5.93 8.31
CA LEU A 30 10.88 -4.56 7.95
C LEU A 30 9.88 -4.57 6.79
N PHE A 31 10.05 -5.45 5.80
CA PHE A 31 9.06 -5.66 4.73
C PHE A 31 7.67 -5.99 5.28
N ALA A 32 7.60 -6.97 6.20
CA ALA A 32 6.34 -7.39 6.81
C ALA A 32 5.67 -6.28 7.63
N ILE A 33 6.44 -5.40 8.27
CA ILE A 33 5.90 -4.22 8.95
C ILE A 33 5.38 -3.21 7.93
N LEU A 34 6.17 -2.90 6.90
CA LEU A 34 5.84 -1.87 5.92
C LEU A 34 4.64 -2.23 5.05
N ILE A 35 4.46 -3.51 4.70
CA ILE A 35 3.28 -3.95 3.92
C ILE A 35 1.97 -3.80 4.72
N LEU A 36 2.02 -3.87 6.05
CA LEU A 36 0.86 -3.73 6.94
C LEU A 36 0.68 -2.29 7.48
N ALA A 37 1.71 -1.45 7.37
CA ALA A 37 1.68 -0.10 7.94
C ALA A 37 0.54 0.79 7.39
N PRO A 38 0.22 0.78 6.07
CA PRO A 38 -0.90 1.54 5.55
C PRO A 38 -2.24 1.19 6.20
N ASP A 39 -2.44 -0.05 6.62
CA ASP A 39 -3.73 -0.51 7.18
C ASP A 39 -4.02 0.08 8.56
N ILE A 40 -3.01 0.57 9.27
CA ILE A 40 -3.18 1.32 10.53
C ILE A 40 -4.05 2.58 10.29
N SER A 41 -4.00 3.15 9.08
CA SER A 41 -4.82 4.31 8.70
C SER A 41 -6.32 4.04 8.75
N ALA A 42 -6.75 2.77 8.79
CA ALA A 42 -8.15 2.39 9.01
C ALA A 42 -8.69 2.88 10.37
N ILE A 43 -7.82 3.26 11.32
CA ILE A 43 -8.23 3.90 12.57
C ILE A 43 -9.06 5.18 12.36
N GLY A 44 -8.89 5.85 11.21
CA GLY A 44 -9.69 7.03 10.85
C GLY A 44 -11.20 6.74 10.78
N TYR A 45 -11.60 5.49 10.52
CA TYR A 45 -13.00 5.08 10.49
C TYR A 45 -13.67 5.11 11.87
N VAL A 46 -12.90 5.18 12.97
CA VAL A 46 -13.46 5.31 14.33
C VAL A 46 -14.19 6.64 14.52
N TRP A 47 -13.74 7.73 13.85
CA TRP A 47 -14.40 9.03 13.95
C TRP A 47 -15.61 9.17 13.05
N ASN A 48 -15.45 8.83 11.76
CA ASN A 48 -16.55 8.70 10.78
C ASN A 48 -16.03 8.18 9.44
N ASN A 49 -16.96 7.76 8.56
CA ASN A 49 -16.66 7.22 7.24
C ASN A 49 -15.89 8.17 6.32
N LYS A 50 -16.14 9.49 6.40
CA LYS A 50 -15.49 10.47 5.52
C LYS A 50 -14.01 10.64 5.89
N ILE A 51 -13.71 10.82 7.18
CA ILE A 51 -12.34 10.96 7.68
C ILE A 51 -11.58 9.63 7.47
N GLY A 52 -12.23 8.50 7.76
CA GLY A 52 -11.66 7.17 7.51
C GLY A 52 -11.28 6.96 6.05
N ALA A 53 -12.18 7.25 5.11
CA ALA A 53 -11.90 7.10 3.68
C ALA A 53 -10.77 8.02 3.19
N ILE A 54 -10.73 9.27 3.66
CA ILE A 54 -9.64 10.21 3.28
C ILE A 54 -8.30 9.68 3.79
N LEU A 55 -8.22 9.30 5.07
CA LEU A 55 -6.98 8.82 5.67
C LEU A 55 -6.52 7.53 4.98
N TYR A 56 -7.43 6.58 4.80
CA TYR A 56 -7.14 5.31 4.15
C TYR A 56 -6.62 5.48 2.71
N ASN A 57 -7.28 6.33 1.92
CA ASN A 57 -6.86 6.59 0.54
C ASN A 57 -5.50 7.31 0.44
N LEU A 58 -5.13 8.11 1.45
CA LEU A 58 -3.85 8.81 1.48
C LEU A 58 -2.68 7.85 1.68
N PHE A 59 -2.85 6.79 2.47
CA PHE A 59 -1.83 5.76 2.68
C PHE A 59 -1.85 4.65 1.63
N HIS A 60 -2.97 4.45 0.93
CA HIS A 60 -3.13 3.45 -0.14
C HIS A 60 -2.99 4.02 -1.57
N THR A 61 -2.56 5.27 -1.72
CA THR A 61 -2.17 5.81 -3.03
C THR A 61 -0.71 5.48 -3.34
N TYR A 62 -0.39 5.18 -4.60
CA TYR A 62 1.00 4.98 -5.03
C TYR A 62 1.81 6.28 -5.11
N THR A 63 1.15 7.45 -5.12
CA THR A 63 1.85 8.74 -5.27
C THR A 63 2.78 9.06 -4.11
N THR A 64 2.36 8.76 -2.87
CA THR A 64 3.12 9.10 -1.67
C THR A 64 4.41 8.29 -1.49
N PRO A 65 4.47 6.96 -1.77
CA PRO A 65 5.72 6.20 -1.67
C PRO A 65 6.64 6.30 -2.90
N ILE A 66 6.13 6.76 -4.05
CA ILE A 66 6.93 6.86 -5.29
C ILE A 66 7.78 8.15 -5.33
N VAL A 67 7.38 9.20 -4.61
CA VAL A 67 8.09 10.51 -4.54
C VAL A 67 8.99 10.54 -3.31
#